data_AF-A0A5D0JD02-F1
#
_entry.id   AF-A0A5D0JD02-F1
#
_cell.length_a   1.000
_cell.length_b   1.000
_cell.length_c   1.000
_cell.angle_alpha   90.00
_cell.angle_beta   90.00
_cell.angle_gamma   90.00
#
_symmetry.space_group_name_H-M   'P 1'
#
loop_
_entity.id
_entity.type
_entity.pdbx_description
1 polymer ?
#
loop_
_entity_poly.entity_id
_entity_poly.type
_entity_poly.pdbx_seq_one_letter_code
_entity_poly.pdbx_strand_id
1 'polypeptide(L)' 'KTASVSISNIFTPYLMQIAEDGGLENSLRIDRGLRNGLYFYHGILTSKPVGEWFDLSYNDANLLIF' A
#
# COMPACT_ATOMS: atom_id res chain seq x y z
N LYS A 1 12.05 -23.82 2.46
CA LYS A 1 12.86 -22.76 1.82
C LYS A 1 12.39 -22.56 0.37
N THR A 2 11.12 -22.20 0.21
CA THR A 2 10.40 -22.23 -1.08
C THR A 2 9.43 -21.06 -1.15
N ALA A 3 8.64 -20.83 -0.10
CA ALA A 3 7.72 -19.69 0.00
C ALA A 3 8.43 -18.33 -0.16
N SER A 4 9.58 -18.11 0.49
CA SER A 4 10.32 -16.85 0.37
C SER A 4 10.77 -16.58 -1.07
N VAL A 5 11.20 -17.61 -1.81
CA VAL A 5 11.61 -17.46 -3.21
C VAL A 5 10.41 -17.13 -4.09
N SER A 6 9.28 -17.80 -3.90
CA SER A 6 8.05 -17.49 -4.62
C SER A 6 7.56 -16.06 -4.34
N ILE A 7 7.62 -15.61 -3.09
CA ILE A 7 7.29 -14.23 -2.70
C ILE A 7 8.24 -13.25 -3.36
N SER A 8 9.55 -13.49 -3.33
CA SER A 8 10.54 -12.63 -4.01
C SER A 8 10.24 -12.51 -5.50
N ASN A 9 9.86 -13.59 -6.17
CA ASN A 9 9.55 -13.56 -7.60
C ASN A 9 8.31 -12.71 -7.93
N ILE A 10 7.37 -12.54 -6.98
CA ILE A 10 6.20 -11.66 -7.12
C ILE A 10 6.56 -10.20 -6.79
N PHE A 11 7.23 -9.97 -5.66
CA PHE A 11 7.48 -8.60 -5.18
C PHE A 11 8.64 -7.90 -5.90
N THR A 12 9.65 -8.62 -6.39
CA THR A 12 10.80 -8.00 -7.07
C THR A 12 10.39 -7.16 -8.28
N PRO A 13 9.65 -7.69 -9.28
CA PRO A 13 9.21 -6.86 -10.41
C PRO A 13 8.25 -5.75 -9.97
N TYR A 14 7.46 -5.97 -8.92
CA TYR A 14 6.55 -4.96 -8.39
C TYR A 14 7.29 -3.77 -7.76
N LEU A 15 8.37 -4.04 -7.01
CA LEU A 15 9.25 -3.01 -6.45
C LEU A 15 10.01 -2.25 -7.55
N MET A 16 10.41 -2.94 -8.62
CA MET A 16 11.02 -2.29 -9.80
C MET A 16 10.03 -1.32 -10.45
N GLN A 17 8.78 -1.73 -10.64
CA GLN A 17 7.73 -0.84 -11.16
C GLN A 17 7.57 0.40 -10.29
N ILE A 18 7.58 0.24 -8.95
CA ILE A 18 7.50 1.38 -8.03
C ILE A 18 8.69 2.35 -8.22
N ALA A 19 9.89 1.83 -8.47
CA ALA A 19 11.05 2.66 -8.75
C ALA A 19 10.90 3.41 -10.09
N GLU A 20 10.40 2.75 -11.13
CA GLU A 20 10.18 3.34 -12.47
C GLU A 20 9.08 4.40 -12.47
N ASP A 21 8.03 4.19 -11.68
CA ASP A 21 6.96 5.16 -11.49
C ASP A 21 7.45 6.42 -10.74
N GLY A 22 8.69 6.50 -10.27
CA GLY A 22 9.19 7.66 -9.52
C GLY A 22 8.96 7.56 -8.01
N GLY A 23 8.80 6.34 -7.49
CA GLY A 23 8.71 6.04 -6.08
C GLY A 23 7.29 5.81 -5.58
N LEU A 24 7.21 5.52 -4.27
CA LEU A 24 5.98 5.04 -3.64
C LEU A 24 4.80 6.02 -3.75
N GLU A 25 5.05 7.32 -3.63
CA GLU A 25 3.99 8.33 -3.72
C GLU A 25 3.32 8.35 -5.09
N ASN A 26 4.12 8.27 -6.17
CA ASN A 26 3.55 8.29 -7.51
C ASN A 26 2.87 6.96 -7.84
N SER A 27 3.47 5.83 -7.46
CA SER A 27 2.83 4.51 -7.62
C SER A 27 1.51 4.41 -6.86
N LEU A 28 1.36 5.03 -5.69
CA LEU A 28 0.09 5.07 -4.95
C LEU A 28 -1.01 5.85 -5.69
N ARG A 29 -0.64 6.83 -6.52
CA ARG A 29 -1.58 7.60 -7.36
C ARG A 29 -2.01 6.81 -8.60
N ILE A 30 -1.10 6.00 -9.16
CA ILE A 30 -1.30 5.24 -10.40
C ILE A 30 -1.96 3.88 -10.13
N ASP A 31 -1.41 3.10 -9.18
CA ASP A 31 -1.83 1.75 -8.85
C ASP A 31 -2.87 1.75 -7.72
N ARG A 32 -4.14 1.56 -8.12
CA ARG A 32 -5.27 1.42 -7.17
C ARG A 32 -5.14 0.16 -6.29
N GLY A 33 -4.50 -0.90 -6.78
CA GLY A 33 -4.23 -2.12 -6.03
C GLY A 33 -3.29 -1.84 -4.86
N LEU A 34 -2.17 -1.15 -5.14
CA LEU A 34 -1.23 -0.69 -4.11
C LEU A 34 -1.92 0.17 -3.06
N ARG A 35 -2.73 1.13 -3.52
CA ARG A 35 -3.48 2.05 -2.67
C ARG A 35 -4.49 1.33 -1.77
N ASN A 36 -5.22 0.35 -2.29
CA ASN A 36 -6.17 -0.43 -1.50
C ASN A 36 -5.49 -1.34 -0.47
N GLY A 37 -4.23 -1.71 -0.70
CA GLY A 37 -3.40 -2.44 0.25
C GLY A 37 -2.79 -1.58 1.36
N LEU A 38 -3.02 -0.26 1.34
CA LEU A 38 -2.42 0.66 2.30
C LEU A 38 -3.15 0.64 3.64
N TYR A 39 -2.39 0.35 4.71
CA TYR A 39 -2.90 0.40 6.08
C TYR A 39 -2.66 1.73 6.75
N PHE A 40 -1.47 2.33 6.55
CA PHE A 40 -1.09 3.60 7.13
C PHE A 40 -0.45 4.50 6.09
N TYR A 41 -0.76 5.79 6.15
CA TYR A 41 -0.13 6.83 5.37
C TYR A 41 0.22 8.01 6.27
N HIS A 42 1.50 8.36 6.38
CA HIS A 42 2.01 9.40 7.29
C HIS A 42 1.42 9.36 8.72
N GLY A 43 1.30 8.15 9.29
CA GLY A 43 0.77 7.95 10.64
C GLY A 43 -0.76 7.93 10.74
N ILE A 44 -1.48 8.14 9.64
CA ILE A 44 -2.94 8.06 9.59
C ILE A 44 -3.35 6.66 9.14
N LEU A 45 -4.23 6.02 9.91
CA LEU A 45 -4.83 4.73 9.55
C LEU A 45 -5.77 4.94 8.35
N THR A 46 -5.54 4.20 7.27
CA THR A 46 -6.35 4.26 6.05
C THR A 46 -7.23 3.03 5.85
N SER A 47 -6.91 1.93 6.52
CA SER A 47 -7.67 0.68 6.42
C SER A 47 -8.93 0.73 7.27
N LYS A 48 -10.09 0.79 6.60
CA LYS A 48 -11.41 0.75 7.24
C LYS A 48 -11.63 -0.52 8.09
N PRO A 49 -11.36 -1.76 7.60
CA PRO A 49 -11.55 -2.97 8.41
C PRO A 49 -10.75 -2.94 9.71
N VAL A 50 -9.50 -2.45 9.68
CA VAL A 50 -8.67 -2.33 10.88
C VAL A 50 -9.21 -1.26 11.82
N GLY A 51 -9.69 -0.13 11.28
CA GLY A 51 -10.36 0.90 12.06
C GLY A 51 -11.56 0.36 12.83
N GLU A 52 -12.42 -0.40 12.14
CA GLU A 52 -13.64 -0.97 12.73
C GLU A 52 -13.34 -2.11 13.73
N TRP A 53 -12.36 -2.97 13.47
CA TRP A 53 -12.02 -4.07 14.38
C TRP A 53 -11.43 -3.63 15.70
N PHE A 54 -10.65 -2.55 15.69
CA PHE A 54 -9.91 -2.06 16.85
C PHE A 54 -10.46 -0.75 17.42
N ASP A 55 -11.61 -0.28 16.94
CA ASP A 55 -12.24 0.99 17.32
C ASP A 55 -11.28 2.19 17.19
N LEU A 56 -10.49 2.20 16.10
CA LEU A 56 -9.52 3.24 15.79
C LEU A 56 -10.10 4.23 14.77
N SER A 57 -9.77 5.51 14.95
CA SER A 57 -10.05 6.53 13.94
C SER A 57 -9.27 6.24 12.66
N TYR A 58 -9.95 6.21 11.52
CA TYR A 58 -9.36 6.04 10.21
C TYR A 58 -9.83 7.13 9.24
N ASN A 59 -9.05 7.41 8.20
CA ASN A 59 -9.40 8.35 7.14
C ASN A 59 -9.27 7.67 5.77
N ASP A 60 -10.00 8.16 4.77
CA ASP A 60 -9.91 7.61 3.42
C ASP A 60 -8.53 7.95 2.80
N ALA A 61 -7.83 6.91 2.31
CA ALA A 61 -6.54 7.06 1.63
C ALA A 61 -6.61 8.05 0.45
N ASN A 62 -7.74 8.11 -0.25
CA ASN A 62 -7.96 9.02 -1.38
C ASN A 62 -7.95 10.49 -0.97
N LEU A 63 -8.22 10.81 0.29
CA LEU A 63 -8.17 12.21 0.76
C LEU A 63 -6.74 12.67 1.06
N LEU A 64 -5.83 11.73 1.28
CA LEU A 64 -4.46 12.03 1.71
C LEU A 64 -3.45 11.95 0.55
N ILE A 65 -3.74 11.10 -0.43
CA ILE A 65 -2.86 10.82 -1.57
C ILE A 65 -3.15 11.75 -2.75
N PHE A 66 -4.17 12.61 -2.68
CA PHE A 66 -4.50 13.57 -3.73
C PHE A 66 -3.94 14.96 -3.45
#